data_AF-A0A4R8IDV6-F1
#
_entry.id   AF-A0A4R8IDV6-F1
#
_cell.length_a   1.000
_cell.length_b   1.000
_cell.length_c   1.000
_cell.angle_alpha   90.00
_cell.angle_beta   90.00
_cell.angle_gamma   90.00
#
_symmetry.space_group_name_H-M   'P 1'
#
loop_
_entity.id
_entity.type
_entity.pdbx_description
1 polymer ?
#
loop_
_entity_poly.entity_id
_entity_poly.type
_entity_poly.pdbx_seq_one_letter_code
_entity_poly.pdbx_strand_id
1 'polypeptide(L)'
;MKFYRTATTIIIYLLIAVLNILIFGEYLKTTKLSGGEVGMMPIAIMITSGIAFLLSTITFLIINTKKKISFTSSLFIYHIIYLGVLISSGFDFKNLVNLKYTNFDLFIILIPLSIWAIVSLVCALWVSKWLENN
;
A
#
# COMPACT_ATOMS: atom_id res chain seq x y z
N MET A 1 -23.41 -8.85 -8.84
CA MET A 1 -21.99 -9.25 -8.75
C MET A 1 -20.97 -8.13 -9.01
N LYS A 2 -21.08 -7.29 -10.07
CA LYS A 2 -20.09 -6.22 -10.36
C LYS A 2 -19.91 -5.19 -9.23
N PHE A 3 -21.00 -4.73 -8.62
CA PHE A 3 -20.97 -3.71 -7.55
C PHE A 3 -20.20 -4.18 -6.31
N TYR A 4 -20.50 -5.39 -5.82
CA TYR A 4 -19.79 -6.00 -4.69
C TYR A 4 -18.28 -6.08 -4.94
N ARG A 5 -17.86 -6.52 -6.13
CA ARG A 5 -16.43 -6.61 -6.46
C ARG A 5 -15.73 -5.25 -6.44
N THR A 6 -16.38 -4.21 -6.99
CA THR A 6 -15.84 -2.84 -6.99
C THR A 6 -15.73 -2.30 -5.58
N ALA A 7 -16.77 -2.45 -4.76
CA ALA A 7 -16.75 -2.03 -3.37
C ALA A 7 -15.67 -2.75 -2.56
N THR A 8 -15.53 -4.07 -2.72
CA THR A 8 -14.48 -4.86 -2.07
C THR A 8 -13.08 -4.36 -2.42
N THR A 9 -12.80 -4.08 -3.69
CA THR A 9 -11.48 -3.54 -4.09
C THR A 9 -11.20 -2.18 -3.43
N ILE A 10 -12.18 -1.28 -3.37
CA ILE A 10 -12.02 0.04 -2.74
C ILE A 10 -11.76 -0.11 -1.23
N ILE A 11 -12.51 -0.99 -0.56
CA ILE A 11 -12.30 -1.29 0.87
C ILE A 11 -10.88 -1.84 1.09
N ILE A 12 -10.38 -2.68 0.19
CA ILE A 12 -9.03 -3.23 0.30
C ILE A 12 -7.96 -2.15 0.10
N TYR A 13 -8.14 -1.20 -0.83
CA TYR A 13 -7.23 -0.07 -0.93
C TYR A 13 -7.21 0.79 0.33
N LEU A 14 -8.39 1.03 0.93
CA LEU A 14 -8.48 1.75 2.20
C LEU A 14 -7.76 0.99 3.31
N LEU A 15 -7.97 -0.33 3.39
CA LEU A 15 -7.32 -1.18 4.39
C LEU A 15 -5.80 -1.19 4.21
N ILE A 16 -5.28 -1.26 2.99
CA ILE A 16 -3.84 -1.15 2.71
C ILE A 16 -3.31 0.22 3.16
N ALA A 17 -4.02 1.32 2.87
CA ALA A 17 -3.61 2.65 3.29
C ALA A 17 -3.55 2.78 4.83
N VAL A 18 -4.56 2.24 5.53
CA VAL A 18 -4.58 2.23 7.00
C VAL A 18 -3.46 1.35 7.57
N LEU A 19 -3.25 0.15 7.02
CA LEU A 19 -2.18 -0.74 7.45
C LEU A 19 -0.79 -0.13 7.24
N ASN A 20 -0.58 0.57 6.12
CA ASN A 20 0.65 1.32 5.88
C ASN A 20 0.92 2.31 7.01
N ILE A 21 -0.08 3.12 7.39
CA ILE A 21 0.06 4.10 8.46
C ILE A 21 0.35 3.43 9.81
N LEU A 22 -0.41 2.39 10.16
CA LEU A 22 -0.27 1.71 11.45
C LEU A 22 1.07 0.99 11.60
N ILE A 23 1.45 0.19 10.60
CA ILE A 23 2.70 -0.58 10.62
C ILE A 23 3.90 0.37 10.62
N PHE A 24 3.83 1.45 9.83
CA PHE A 24 4.89 2.44 9.82
C PHE A 24 4.98 3.22 11.13
N GLY A 25 3.84 3.54 11.76
CA GLY A 25 3.78 4.17 13.07
C GLY A 25 4.44 3.31 14.15
N GLU A 26 4.19 1.99 14.15
CA GLU A 26 4.87 1.06 15.06
C GLU A 26 6.37 0.95 14.75
N TYR A 27 6.76 0.86 13.47
CA TYR A 27 8.16 0.88 13.06
C TYR A 27 8.90 2.09 13.64
N LEU A 28 8.36 3.31 13.51
CA LEU A 28 9.00 4.51 14.04
C LEU A 28 9.16 4.51 15.57
N LYS A 29 8.21 3.93 16.31
CA LYS A 29 8.34 3.78 17.77
C LYS A 29 9.53 2.87 18.13
N THR A 30 9.82 1.86 17.32
CA THR A 30 10.90 0.89 17.59
C THR A 30 12.30 1.43 17.29
N THR A 31 12.43 2.39 16.37
CA THR A 31 13.76 2.88 15.92
C THR A 31 14.43 3.85 16.88
N LYS A 32 13.70 4.37 17.90
CA LYS A 32 14.21 5.32 18.92
C LYS A 32 14.93 6.54 18.32
N LEU A 33 14.63 6.91 17.08
CA LEU A 33 15.27 8.03 16.41
C LEU A 33 14.78 9.34 17.02
N SER A 34 15.69 10.13 17.59
CA SER A 34 15.40 11.45 18.14
C SER A 34 15.54 12.52 17.06
N GLY A 35 14.47 13.26 16.74
CA GLY A 35 14.54 14.41 15.83
C GLY A 35 13.16 14.90 15.36
N GLY A 36 13.05 16.21 15.08
CA GLY A 36 11.83 16.82 14.54
C GLY A 36 11.44 16.29 13.15
N GLU A 37 12.43 15.93 12.33
CA GLU A 37 12.22 15.30 11.01
C GLU A 37 11.54 13.93 11.14
N VAL A 38 11.90 13.13 12.16
CA VAL A 38 11.26 11.84 12.45
C VAL A 38 9.83 12.04 12.96
N GLY A 39 9.58 13.12 13.69
CA GLY A 39 8.23 13.46 14.19
C GLY A 39 7.22 13.77 13.09
N MET A 40 7.68 14.22 11.90
CA MET A 40 6.82 14.50 10.76
C MET A 40 6.56 13.28 9.86
N MET A 41 7.36 12.22 9.97
CA MET A 41 7.25 11.03 9.14
C MET A 41 5.87 10.34 9.18
N PRO A 42 5.21 10.17 10.35
CA PRO A 42 3.85 9.59 10.37
C PRO A 42 2.85 10.39 9.54
N ILE A 43 2.97 11.73 9.58
CA ILE A 43 2.10 12.64 8.82
C ILE A 43 2.39 12.49 7.32
N ALA A 44 3.66 12.43 6.94
CA ALA A 44 4.06 12.21 5.54
C ALA A 44 3.49 10.88 5.01
N ILE A 45 3.64 9.78 5.74
CA ILE A 45 3.09 8.48 5.35
C ILE A 45 1.56 8.50 5.24
N MET A 46 0.88 9.20 6.15
CA MET A 46 -0.57 9.36 6.11
C MET A 46 -1.01 10.11 4.85
N ILE A 47 -0.35 11.22 4.52
CA ILE A 47 -0.63 12.00 3.30
C ILE A 47 -0.35 11.16 2.05
N THR A 48 0.83 10.54 1.95
CA THR A 48 1.21 9.67 0.84
C THR A 48 0.22 8.53 0.64
N SER A 49 -0.16 7.84 1.73
CA SER A 49 -1.11 6.72 1.67
C SER A 49 -2.52 7.17 1.30
N GLY A 50 -2.94 8.36 1.76
CA GLY A 50 -4.22 8.97 1.41
C GLY A 50 -4.30 9.38 -0.07
N ILE A 51 -3.27 10.05 -0.58
CA ILE A 51 -3.17 10.41 -2.01
C ILE A 51 -3.15 9.14 -2.86
N ALA A 52 -2.36 8.14 -2.48
CA ALA A 52 -2.29 6.87 -3.18
C ALA A 52 -3.65 6.17 -3.20
N PHE A 53 -4.38 6.14 -2.09
CA PHE A 53 -5.74 5.60 -2.03
C PHE A 53 -6.70 6.30 -3.00
N LEU A 54 -6.72 7.65 -3.00
CA LEU A 54 -7.60 8.43 -3.86
C LEU A 54 -7.29 8.21 -5.34
N LEU A 55 -6.02 8.37 -5.73
CA LEU A 55 -5.59 8.18 -7.12
C LEU A 55 -5.83 6.75 -7.59
N SER A 56 -5.55 5.75 -6.75
CA SER A 56 -5.78 4.34 -7.09
C SER A 56 -7.24 4.02 -7.27
N THR A 57 -8.10 4.60 -6.44
CA THR A 57 -9.55 4.45 -6.58
C THR A 57 -10.03 5.04 -7.90
N ILE A 58 -9.61 6.26 -8.23
CA ILE A 58 -9.97 6.93 -9.50
C ILE A 58 -9.47 6.11 -10.69
N THR A 59 -8.19 5.74 -10.71
CA THR A 59 -7.59 4.94 -11.80
C THR A 59 -8.28 3.59 -11.96
N PHE A 60 -8.54 2.90 -10.86
CA PHE A 60 -9.26 1.63 -10.87
C PHE A 60 -10.67 1.78 -11.46
N LEU A 61 -11.44 2.79 -11.02
CA LEU A 61 -12.79 3.04 -11.52
C LEU A 61 -12.77 3.31 -13.03
N ILE A 62 -11.86 4.19 -13.50
CA ILE A 62 -11.71 4.49 -14.93
C ILE A 62 -11.43 3.22 -15.74
N ILE A 63 -10.46 2.40 -15.32
CA ILE A 63 -10.09 1.19 -16.07
C ILE A 63 -11.22 0.15 -16.01
N ASN A 64 -11.88 -0.01 -14.85
CA ASN A 64 -12.92 -1.02 -14.63
C ASN A 64 -14.21 -0.71 -15.42
N THR A 65 -14.43 0.54 -15.86
CA THR A 65 -15.52 0.86 -16.81
C THR A 65 -15.27 0.28 -18.21
N LYS A 66 -14.00 0.19 -18.63
CA LYS A 66 -13.61 -0.24 -19.99
C LYS A 66 -13.21 -1.70 -20.07
N LYS A 67 -12.60 -2.26 -19.02
CA LYS A 67 -12.05 -3.62 -19.01
C LYS A 67 -12.30 -4.30 -17.67
N LYS A 68 -12.59 -5.60 -17.69
CA LYS A 68 -12.69 -6.41 -16.47
C LYS A 68 -11.29 -6.61 -15.90
N ILE A 69 -10.97 -5.87 -14.84
CA ILE A 69 -9.69 -6.03 -14.12
C ILE A 69 -9.78 -7.26 -13.20
N SER A 70 -8.69 -8.01 -13.09
CA SER A 70 -8.53 -9.07 -12.09
C SER A 70 -8.27 -8.46 -10.71
N PHE A 71 -8.48 -9.25 -9.65
CA PHE A 71 -8.22 -8.78 -8.29
C PHE A 71 -6.73 -8.42 -8.10
N THR A 72 -5.81 -9.30 -8.50
CA THR A 72 -4.37 -9.07 -8.40
C THR A 72 -3.92 -7.83 -9.19
N SER A 73 -4.43 -7.64 -10.41
CA SER A 73 -4.10 -6.44 -11.20
C SER A 73 -4.61 -5.16 -10.53
N SER A 74 -5.72 -5.21 -9.79
CA SER A 74 -6.18 -4.05 -9.01
C SER A 74 -5.21 -3.72 -7.86
N LEU A 75 -4.69 -4.71 -7.15
CA LEU A 75 -3.67 -4.48 -6.12
C LEU A 75 -2.37 -3.89 -6.67
N PHE A 76 -1.98 -4.27 -7.89
CA PHE A 76 -0.84 -3.68 -8.59
C PHE A 76 -1.06 -2.20 -8.94
N ILE A 77 -2.28 -1.80 -9.30
CA ILE A 77 -2.60 -0.38 -9.55
C ILE A 77 -2.28 0.46 -8.30
N TYR A 78 -2.68 -0.02 -7.12
CA TYR A 78 -2.36 0.67 -5.87
C TYR A 78 -0.85 0.85 -5.67
N HIS A 79 -0.07 -0.20 -5.88
CA HIS A 79 1.38 -0.17 -5.66
C HIS A 79 2.11 0.75 -6.63
N ILE A 80 1.75 0.70 -7.90
CA ILE A 80 2.34 1.58 -8.93
C ILE A 80 2.05 3.04 -8.58
N ILE A 81 0.81 3.34 -8.16
CA ILE A 81 0.43 4.70 -7.78
C ILE A 81 1.12 5.13 -6.50
N TYR A 82 1.18 4.27 -5.48
CA TYR A 82 1.90 4.55 -4.24
C TYR A 82 3.37 4.88 -4.49
N LEU A 83 4.06 4.06 -5.31
CA LEU A 83 5.43 4.32 -5.71
C LEU A 83 5.57 5.63 -6.50
N GLY A 84 4.62 5.91 -7.41
CA GLY A 84 4.57 7.17 -8.14
C GLY A 84 4.44 8.39 -7.22
N VAL A 85 3.57 8.31 -6.20
CA VAL A 85 3.39 9.36 -5.19
C VAL A 85 4.68 9.55 -4.38
N LEU A 86 5.34 8.48 -3.96
CA LEU A 86 6.63 8.55 -3.27
C LEU A 86 7.69 9.28 -4.11
N ILE A 87 7.87 8.87 -5.37
CA ILE A 87 8.83 9.49 -6.30
C ILE A 87 8.50 10.99 -6.47
N SER A 88 7.23 11.34 -6.67
CA SER A 88 6.81 12.74 -6.80
C SER A 88 7.03 13.57 -5.52
N SER A 89 7.06 12.91 -4.36
CA SER A 89 7.31 13.54 -3.06
C SER A 89 8.79 13.67 -2.72
N GLY A 90 9.69 13.33 -3.65
CA GLY A 90 11.14 13.49 -3.50
C GLY A 90 11.87 12.27 -2.96
N PHE A 91 11.26 11.07 -3.02
CA PHE A 91 11.91 9.83 -2.61
C PHE A 91 13.18 9.55 -3.45
N ASP A 92 14.32 9.33 -2.78
CA ASP A 92 15.60 9.02 -3.42
C ASP A 92 16.01 7.55 -3.22
N PHE A 93 16.09 6.82 -4.34
CA PHE A 93 16.49 5.40 -4.35
C PHE A 93 17.96 5.18 -3.95
N LYS A 94 18.82 6.22 -3.95
CA LYS A 94 20.25 6.07 -3.63
C LYS A 94 20.49 5.57 -2.20
N ASN A 95 19.58 5.88 -1.27
CA ASN A 95 19.71 5.50 0.13
C ASN A 95 19.34 4.03 0.41
N LEU A 96 18.83 3.28 -0.58
CA LEU A 96 18.37 1.89 -0.39
C LEU A 96 19.48 0.89 -0.12
N VAL A 97 20.74 1.22 -0.43
CA VAL A 97 21.89 0.31 -0.26
C VAL A 97 22.23 0.08 1.23
N ASN A 98 21.76 0.96 2.12
CA ASN A 98 22.03 0.89 3.55
C ASN A 98 20.98 0.04 4.29
N LEU A 99 21.23 -1.26 4.48
CA LEU A 99 20.29 -2.20 5.11
C LEU A 99 20.13 -2.05 6.64
N LYS A 100 20.35 -0.86 7.19
CA LYS A 100 20.14 -0.59 8.62
C LYS A 100 18.64 -0.54 8.93
N TYR A 101 18.26 -1.07 10.10
CA TYR A 101 16.87 -1.02 10.59
C TYR A 101 16.34 0.40 10.84
N THR A 102 17.23 1.41 10.88
CA THR A 102 16.87 2.82 11.00
C THR A 102 16.68 3.50 9.63
N ASN A 103 16.87 2.78 8.52
CA ASN A 103 16.77 3.35 7.19
C ASN A 103 15.32 3.54 6.78
N PHE A 104 14.79 4.73 7.00
CA PHE A 104 13.44 5.12 6.60
C PHE A 104 13.12 4.84 5.13
N ASP A 105 14.04 5.19 4.22
CA ASP A 105 13.84 5.04 2.77
C ASP A 105 13.70 3.59 2.34
N LEU A 106 14.32 2.67 3.08
CA LEU A 106 14.14 1.23 2.87
C LEU A 106 12.75 0.77 3.34
N PHE A 107 12.37 1.14 4.56
CA PHE A 107 11.14 0.65 5.17
C PHE A 107 9.87 1.27 4.58
N ILE A 108 9.95 2.48 4.00
CA ILE A 108 8.83 3.08 3.26
C ILE A 108 8.50 2.33 1.96
N ILE A 109 9.42 1.52 1.44
CA ILE A 109 9.17 0.58 0.35
C ILE A 109 8.79 -0.80 0.90
N LEU A 110 9.55 -1.33 1.85
CA LEU A 110 9.38 -2.70 2.33
C LEU A 110 8.03 -2.93 3.02
N ILE A 111 7.54 -1.97 3.80
CA ILE A 111 6.27 -2.11 4.53
C ILE A 111 5.09 -2.25 3.56
N PRO A 112 4.87 -1.33 2.60
CA PRO A 112 3.82 -1.48 1.59
C PRO A 112 3.94 -2.78 0.78
N LEU A 113 5.17 -3.14 0.39
CA LEU A 113 5.43 -4.36 -0.38
C LEU A 113 5.11 -5.63 0.42
N SER A 114 5.38 -5.62 1.72
CA SER A 114 5.02 -6.72 2.64
C SER A 114 3.51 -6.82 2.81
N ILE A 115 2.82 -5.69 2.99
CA ILE A 115 1.35 -5.64 3.09
C ILE A 115 0.73 -6.20 1.81
N TRP A 116 1.26 -5.82 0.64
CA TRP A 116 0.81 -6.35 -0.64
C TRP A 116 0.93 -7.85 -0.75
N ALA A 117 2.09 -8.39 -0.39
CA ALA A 117 2.35 -9.83 -0.45
C ALA A 117 1.37 -10.58 0.46
N ILE A 118 1.16 -10.08 1.69
CA ILE A 118 0.24 -10.66 2.67
C ILE A 118 -1.20 -10.59 2.16
N VAL A 119 -1.68 -9.43 1.71
CA VAL A 119 -3.06 -9.25 1.21
C VAL A 119 -3.30 -10.14 -0.01
N SER A 120 -2.34 -10.20 -0.94
CA SER A 120 -2.44 -11.05 -2.13
C SER A 120 -2.52 -12.54 -1.75
N LEU A 121 -1.70 -12.99 -0.80
CA LEU A 121 -1.70 -14.36 -0.31
C LEU A 121 -3.02 -14.70 0.39
N VAL A 122 -3.49 -13.84 1.30
CA VAL A 122 -4.77 -14.05 2.01
C VAL A 122 -5.93 -14.15 1.04
N CYS A 123 -5.99 -13.28 0.03
CA CYS A 123 -7.03 -13.34 -0.98
C CYS A 123 -6.94 -14.60 -1.84
N ALA A 124 -5.73 -15.07 -2.20
CA ALA A 124 -5.54 -16.31 -2.93
C ALA A 124 -6.02 -17.53 -2.13
N LEU A 125 -5.66 -17.62 -0.86
CA LEU A 125 -6.09 -18.70 0.05
C LEU A 125 -7.60 -18.69 0.31
N TRP A 126 -8.20 -17.50 0.39
CA TRP A 126 -9.65 -17.39 0.57
C TRP A 126 -10.41 -17.87 -0.68
N VAL A 127 -9.91 -17.53 -1.88
CA VAL A 127 -10.47 -18.01 -3.14
C VAL A 127 -10.33 -19.52 -3.28
N SER A 128 -9.17 -20.10 -2.94
CA SER A 128 -8.98 -21.55 -3.01
C SER A 128 -9.93 -22.29 -2.08
N LYS A 129 -10.07 -21.82 -0.83
CA LYS A 129 -10.97 -22.42 0.15
C LYS A 129 -12.45 -22.29 -0.24
N TRP A 130 -12.85 -21.21 -0.90
CA TRP A 130 -14.23 -21.07 -1.39
C TRP A 130 -14.57 -22.09 -2.47
N LEU A 131 -13.62 -22.38 -3.38
CA LEU A 131 -13.76 -23.39 -4.44
C LEU A 131 -13.79 -24.83 -3.92
N GLU A 132 -13.16 -25.12 -2.78
CA GLU A 132 -13.24 -26.45 -2.17
C GLU A 132 -14.61 -26.72 -1.51
N ASN A 133 -15.33 -25.66 -1.12
CA ASN A 133 -16.58 -25.76 -0.38
C ASN A 133 -17.85 -25.55 -1.24
N ASN A 134 -17.71 -25.26 -2.54
CA ASN A 134 -18.82 -25.07 -3.49
C ASN A 134 -18.51 -25.73 -4.83
#